data_AF-X1MR65-F1
#
_entry.id   AF-X1MR65-F1
#
_cell.length_a   1.000
_cell.length_b   1.000
_cell.length_c   1.000
_cell.angle_alpha   90.00
_cell.angle_beta   90.00
_cell.angle_gamma   90.00
#
_symmetry.space_group_name_H-M   'P 1'
#
loop_
_entity.id
_entity.type
_entity.pdbx_description
1 polymer ?
#
loop_
_entity_poly.entity_id
_entity_poly.type
_entity_poly.pdbx_seq_one_letter_code
_entity_poly.pdbx_strand_id
1 'polypeptide(L)'
;MKYVNKFPVKGKFDGFGGQFVPETIMPALEELEAAYKKLKYDPKFKRELDYYLREYAGRPTPLYLAKNLSKLVGMKVYLKREDLAMTGAHKINNTLGQALLAKYIGLPTTSRIRRLKLQS
;
A
#
# COMPACT_ATOMS: atom_id res chain seq x y z
N MET A 1 24.16 2.78 5.04
CA MET A 1 22.79 2.45 4.58
C MET A 1 22.77 2.47 3.03
N LYS A 2 23.09 1.35 2.35
CA LYS A 2 23.38 1.33 0.89
C LYS A 2 22.13 1.41 -0.03
N TYR A 3 20.92 1.46 0.52
CA TYR A 3 19.68 1.22 -0.25
C TYR A 3 18.65 2.36 -0.25
N VAL A 4 18.86 3.43 0.51
CA VAL A 4 17.79 4.41 0.80
C VAL A 4 17.37 5.21 -0.44
N ASN A 5 18.22 5.29 -1.48
CA ASN A 5 17.98 6.12 -2.67
C ASN A 5 18.14 5.37 -4.01
N LYS A 6 18.23 4.04 -4.00
CA LYS A 6 18.41 3.26 -5.24
C LYS A 6 17.04 2.79 -5.73
N PHE A 7 16.51 3.42 -6.78
CA PHE A 7 15.29 2.95 -7.43
C PHE A 7 15.57 1.68 -8.25
N PRO A 8 14.58 0.78 -8.40
CA PRO A 8 14.78 -0.43 -9.18
C PRO A 8 14.94 -0.08 -10.66
N VAL A 9 15.92 -0.69 -11.32
CA VAL A 9 16.10 -0.58 -12.77
C VAL A 9 15.28 -1.71 -13.41
N LYS A 10 14.29 -1.37 -14.24
CA LYS A 10 13.35 -2.35 -14.84
C LYS A 10 12.75 -3.33 -13.81
N GLY A 11 12.36 -2.81 -12.64
CA GLY A 11 11.77 -3.60 -11.56
C GLY A 11 12.75 -4.47 -10.76
N LYS A 12 14.07 -4.39 -11.00
CA LYS A 12 15.09 -5.17 -10.29
C LYS A 12 15.86 -4.35 -9.25
N PHE A 13 16.03 -4.93 -8.06
CA PHE A 13 16.91 -4.47 -6.99
C PHE A 13 18.06 -5.48 -6.81
N ASP A 14 19.29 -5.07 -7.12
CA ASP A 14 20.50 -5.91 -7.00
C ASP A 14 20.33 -7.34 -7.56
N GLY A 15 19.68 -7.45 -8.73
CA GLY A 15 19.45 -8.72 -9.42
C GLY A 15 18.13 -9.43 -9.05
N PHE A 16 17.46 -9.05 -7.97
CA PHE A 16 16.19 -9.62 -7.54
C PHE A 16 14.98 -8.80 -8.00
N GLY A 17 13.84 -9.44 -8.25
CA GLY A 17 12.63 -8.81 -8.79
C GLY A 17 12.58 -8.82 -10.32
N GLY A 18 11.86 -7.87 -10.90
CA GLY A 18 11.48 -7.87 -12.32
C GLY A 18 10.08 -8.46 -12.56
N GLN A 19 9.70 -8.59 -13.83
CA GLN A 19 8.40 -9.10 -14.26
C GLN A 19 8.60 -10.42 -15.01
N PHE A 20 8.30 -11.54 -14.35
CA PHE A 20 8.39 -12.89 -14.92
C PHE A 20 6.98 -13.48 -14.99
N VAL A 21 6.19 -12.97 -15.93
CA VAL A 21 4.77 -13.29 -16.10
C VAL A 21 4.47 -13.55 -17.57
N PRO A 22 3.37 -14.24 -17.91
CA PRO A 22 2.93 -14.38 -19.28
C PRO A 22 2.75 -13.03 -19.98
N GLU A 23 3.06 -12.98 -21.28
CA GLU A 23 2.93 -11.77 -22.12
C GLU A 23 1.51 -11.20 -22.07
N THR A 24 0.50 -12.05 -21.96
CA THR A 24 -0.91 -11.66 -21.85
C THR A 24 -1.24 -10.80 -20.62
N ILE A 25 -0.40 -10.84 -19.57
CA ILE A 25 -0.58 -10.05 -18.34
C ILE A 25 0.22 -8.74 -18.39
N MET A 26 1.21 -8.64 -19.28
CA MET A 26 2.11 -7.49 -19.36
C MET A 26 1.36 -6.15 -19.54
N PRO A 27 0.34 -6.02 -20.43
CA PRO A 27 -0.38 -4.76 -20.60
C PRO A 27 -1.04 -4.26 -19.31
N ALA A 28 -1.61 -5.17 -18.50
CA ALA A 28 -2.25 -4.82 -17.24
C ALA A 28 -1.24 -4.32 -16.19
N LEU A 29 -0.02 -4.88 -16.18
CA LEU A 29 1.05 -4.42 -15.29
C LEU A 29 1.60 -3.06 -15.70
N GLU A 30 1.74 -2.81 -17.00
CA GLU A 30 2.19 -1.53 -17.54
C GLU A 30 1.17 -0.41 -17.24
N GLU A 31 -0.13 -0.69 -17.43
CA GLU A 31 -1.21 0.23 -17.07
C GLU A 31 -1.18 0.57 -15.57
N LEU A 32 -1.06 -0.46 -14.72
CA LEU A 32 -0.98 -0.29 -13.27
C LEU A 32 0.23 0.56 -12.86
N GLU A 33 1.40 0.28 -13.44
CA GLU A 33 2.63 1.03 -13.14
C GLU A 33 2.52 2.49 -13.60
N ALA A 34 1.99 2.74 -14.80
CA ALA A 34 1.77 4.08 -15.33
C ALA A 34 0.80 4.88 -14.45
N ALA A 35 -0.33 4.27 -14.08
CA ALA A 35 -1.31 4.88 -13.19
C ALA A 35 -0.72 5.19 -11.81
N TYR A 36 0.01 4.24 -11.20
CA TYR A 36 0.69 4.46 -9.94
C TYR A 36 1.72 5.60 -10.03
N LYS A 37 2.56 5.62 -11.08
CA LYS A 37 3.57 6.68 -11.28
C LYS A 37 2.97 8.08 -11.38
N LYS A 38 1.78 8.19 -11.97
CA LYS A 38 1.00 9.43 -12.04
C LYS A 38 0.38 9.78 -10.68
N LEU A 39 -0.35 8.85 -10.08
CA LEU A 39 -1.16 9.11 -8.88
C LEU A 39 -0.34 9.26 -7.59
N LYS A 40 0.85 8.65 -7.51
CA LYS A 40 1.73 8.80 -6.33
C LYS A 40 2.15 10.23 -6.04
N TYR A 41 2.01 11.15 -7.01
CA TYR A 41 2.29 12.58 -6.83
C TYR A 41 1.04 13.45 -6.89
N ASP A 42 -0.14 12.88 -7.19
CA ASP A 42 -1.40 13.60 -7.25
C ASP A 42 -1.85 14.02 -5.83
N PRO A 43 -1.99 15.33 -5.55
CA PRO A 43 -2.44 15.81 -4.23
C PRO A 43 -3.84 15.34 -3.83
N LYS A 44 -4.75 15.15 -4.80
CA LYS A 44 -6.11 14.67 -4.55
C LYS A 44 -6.07 13.21 -4.11
N PHE A 45 -5.32 12.38 -4.82
CA PHE A 45 -5.13 10.97 -4.45
C PHE A 45 -4.53 10.83 -3.06
N LYS A 46 -3.47 11.60 -2.76
CA LYS A 46 -2.83 11.59 -1.42
C LYS A 46 -3.79 11.98 -0.32
N ARG A 47 -4.55 13.09 -0.49
CA ARG A 47 -5.54 13.53 0.51
C ARG A 47 -6.61 12.48 0.76
N GLU A 48 -7.10 11.81 -0.28
CA GLU A 48 -8.11 10.76 -0.14
C GLU A 48 -7.54 9.50 0.53
N LEU A 49 -6.30 9.11 0.21
CA LEU A 49 -5.63 8.01 0.90
C LEU A 49 -5.38 8.34 2.38
N ASP A 50 -4.89 9.55 2.68
CA ASP A 50 -4.63 10.01 4.04
C ASP A 50 -5.91 10.07 4.87
N TYR A 51 -7.03 10.49 4.26
CA TYR A 51 -8.35 10.41 4.88
C TYR A 51 -8.69 8.98 5.29
N TYR A 52 -8.59 8.00 4.38
CA TYR A 52 -8.88 6.61 4.72
C TYR A 52 -7.90 6.00 5.73
N LEU A 53 -6.62 6.36 5.66
CA LEU A 53 -5.64 5.91 6.65
C LEU A 53 -6.02 6.44 8.05
N ARG A 54 -6.42 7.70 8.16
CA ARG A 54 -6.78 8.30 9.45
C ARG A 54 -8.13 7.82 9.96
N GLU A 55 -9.19 8.02 9.18
CA GLU A 55 -10.57 7.81 9.61
C GLU A 55 -10.98 6.33 9.61
N TYR A 56 -10.40 5.50 8.74
CA TYR A 56 -10.77 4.09 8.62
C TYR A 56 -9.71 3.14 9.18
N ALA A 57 -8.42 3.34 8.85
CA ALA A 57 -7.37 2.45 9.35
C ALA A 57 -6.89 2.76 10.77
N GLY A 58 -7.29 3.91 11.35
CA GLY A 58 -6.91 4.31 12.70
C GLY A 58 -5.47 4.83 12.82
N ARG A 59 -4.96 5.48 11.76
CA ARG A 59 -3.59 6.04 11.76
C ARG A 59 -3.56 7.44 12.39
N PRO A 60 -2.43 7.84 13.01
CA PRO A 60 -1.20 7.08 13.21
C PRO A 60 -1.30 6.08 14.38
N THR A 61 -0.64 4.92 14.23
CA THR A 61 -0.44 3.98 15.35
C THR A 61 0.65 4.48 16.30
N PRO A 62 0.50 4.28 17.62
CA PRO A 62 1.48 4.75 18.60
C PRO A 62 2.80 3.97 18.53
N LEU A 63 3.86 4.62 19.01
CA LEU A 63 5.16 4.00 19.28
C LEU A 63 5.27 3.76 20.80
N TYR A 64 5.13 2.52 21.23
CA TYR A 64 5.01 2.18 22.64
C TYR A 64 6.37 1.80 23.25
N LEU A 65 6.80 2.47 24.33
CA LEU A 65 7.98 2.10 25.09
C LEU A 65 7.68 0.90 26.01
N ALA A 66 8.21 -0.27 25.67
CA ALA A 66 8.02 -1.50 26.44
C ALA A 66 8.94 -1.52 27.67
N LYS A 67 8.53 -0.85 28.75
CA LYS A 67 9.36 -0.63 29.95
C LYS A 67 9.95 -1.90 30.56
N ASN A 68 9.14 -2.95 30.72
CA ASN A 68 9.60 -4.21 31.33
C ASN A 68 10.60 -4.94 30.44
N LEU A 69 10.31 -5.03 29.14
CA LEU A 69 11.25 -5.61 28.17
C LEU A 69 12.55 -4.80 28.13
N SER A 70 12.43 -3.46 28.14
CA SER A 70 13.60 -2.58 28.12
C SER A 70 14.51 -2.80 29.34
N LYS A 71 13.93 -3.00 30.53
CA LYS A 71 14.68 -3.36 31.74
C LYS A 71 15.37 -4.72 31.60
N LEU A 72 14.67 -5.70 31.05
CA LEU A 72 15.20 -7.06 30.87
C LEU A 72 16.40 -7.10 29.91
N VAL A 73 16.36 -6.33 28.81
CA VAL A 73 17.41 -6.35 27.78
C VAL A 73 18.48 -5.25 27.94
N GLY A 74 18.33 -4.35 28.92
CA GLY A 74 19.29 -3.26 29.16
C GLY A 74 19.30 -2.13 28.11
N MET A 75 18.28 -2.04 27.25
CA MET A 75 18.17 -1.00 26.22
C MET A 75 16.72 -0.55 26.02
N LYS A 76 16.48 0.65 25.48
CA LYS A 76 15.12 1.13 25.19
C LYS A 76 14.52 0.33 24.03
N VAL A 77 13.44 -0.40 24.30
CA VAL A 77 12.69 -1.14 23.28
C VAL A 77 11.36 -0.46 23.01
N TYR A 78 11.17 -0.04 21.76
CA TYR A 78 9.93 0.55 21.27
C TYR A 78 9.20 -0.40 20.33
N LEU A 79 7.89 -0.53 20.52
CA LEU A 79 7.00 -1.31 19.66
C LEU A 79 6.19 -0.38 18.79
N LYS A 80 6.32 -0.50 17.46
CA LYS A 80 5.43 0.19 16.52
C LYS A 80 4.12 -0.59 16.46
N ARG A 81 3.04 0.01 16.97
CA ARG A 81 1.78 -0.68 17.25
C ARG A 81 0.88 -0.88 16.02
N GLU A 82 1.40 -1.53 14.98
CA GLU A 82 0.62 -1.89 13.78
C GLU A 82 -0.50 -2.89 14.07
N ASP A 83 -0.43 -3.58 15.21
CA ASP A 83 -1.51 -4.42 15.74
C ASP A 83 -2.78 -3.61 16.07
N LEU A 84 -2.66 -2.30 16.28
CA LEU A 84 -3.79 -1.40 16.53
C LEU A 84 -4.42 -0.83 15.26
N ALA A 85 -3.84 -1.09 14.08
CA ALA A 85 -4.49 -0.70 12.84
C ALA A 85 -5.78 -1.50 12.65
N MET A 86 -6.77 -0.93 11.95
CA MET A 86 -7.99 -1.65 11.54
C MET A 86 -7.60 -2.98 10.88
N THR A 87 -8.36 -4.05 11.20
CA THR A 87 -8.04 -5.46 10.87
C THR A 87 -6.89 -6.11 11.65
N GLY A 88 -6.27 -5.41 12.60
CA GLY A 88 -5.22 -5.96 13.49
C GLY A 88 -3.86 -6.17 12.82
N ALA A 89 -3.64 -5.63 11.61
CA ALA A 89 -2.39 -5.83 10.88
C ALA A 89 -2.05 -4.66 9.95
N HIS A 90 -0.76 -4.45 9.71
CA HIS A 90 -0.24 -3.42 8.80
C HIS A 90 -0.69 -3.58 7.33
N LYS A 91 -1.30 -4.71 6.95
CA LYS A 91 -1.73 -5.00 5.58
C LYS A 91 -2.81 -4.04 5.09
N ILE A 92 -3.66 -3.53 5.99
CA ILE A 92 -4.74 -2.58 5.64
C ILE A 92 -4.22 -1.33 4.93
N ASN A 93 -3.00 -0.87 5.27
CA ASN A 93 -2.38 0.30 4.65
C ASN A 93 -2.24 0.11 3.13
N ASN A 94 -1.70 -1.04 2.71
CA ASN A 94 -1.50 -1.35 1.30
C ASN A 94 -2.84 -1.65 0.61
N THR A 95 -3.74 -2.39 1.28
CA THR A 95 -5.06 -2.72 0.73
C THR A 95 -5.88 -1.46 0.41
N LEU A 96 -5.89 -0.46 1.29
CA LEU A 96 -6.55 0.82 1.03
C LEU A 96 -5.92 1.55 -0.17
N GLY A 97 -4.58 1.60 -0.24
CA GLY A 97 -3.88 2.21 -1.36
C GLY A 97 -4.21 1.54 -2.70
N GLN A 98 -4.20 0.22 -2.76
CA GLN A 98 -4.53 -0.53 -3.98
C GLN A 98 -6.01 -0.44 -4.36
N ALA A 99 -6.92 -0.50 -3.38
CA ALA A 99 -8.35 -0.33 -3.62
C ALA A 99 -8.65 1.07 -4.18
N LEU A 100 -7.99 2.11 -3.62
CA LEU A 100 -8.11 3.47 -4.12
C LEU A 100 -7.51 3.61 -5.53
N LEU A 101 -6.34 3.01 -5.78
CA LEU A 101 -5.73 2.99 -7.11
C LEU A 101 -6.66 2.36 -8.15
N ALA A 102 -7.26 1.20 -7.84
CA ALA A 102 -8.23 0.54 -8.72
C ALA A 102 -9.44 1.42 -9.02
N LYS A 103 -9.96 2.15 -8.02
CA LYS A 103 -11.04 3.14 -8.20
C LYS A 103 -10.64 4.24 -9.18
N TYR A 104 -9.41 4.76 -9.10
CA TYR A 104 -8.92 5.83 -9.99
C TYR A 104 -8.64 5.37 -11.42
N ILE A 105 -8.17 4.13 -11.59
CA ILE A 105 -7.99 3.50 -12.93
C ILE A 105 -9.35 3.20 -13.57
N GLY A 106 -10.42 3.15 -12.77
CA GLY A 106 -11.76 2.86 -13.25
C GLY A 106 -12.04 1.36 -13.41
N LEU A 107 -11.21 0.51 -12.80
CA LEU A 107 -11.44 -0.93 -12.77
C LEU A 107 -12.83 -1.22 -12.18
N PRO A 108 -13.60 -2.12 -12.81
CA PRO A 108 -14.96 -2.37 -12.40
C PRO A 108 -14.98 -2.99 -11.00
N THR A 109 -15.50 -2.24 -10.04
CA THR A 109 -15.83 -2.75 -8.71
C THR A 109 -17.07 -3.64 -8.81
N THR A 110 -17.30 -4.50 -7.81
CA THR A 110 -18.48 -5.40 -7.77
C THR A 110 -19.80 -4.67 -8.04
N SER A 111 -19.91 -3.42 -7.60
CA SER A 111 -21.07 -2.55 -7.85
C SER A 111 -21.18 -2.04 -9.29
N ARG A 112 -20.07 -1.90 -10.02
CA ARG A 112 -20.03 -1.56 -11.45
C ARG A 112 -20.32 -2.78 -12.32
N ILE A 113 -19.79 -3.95 -11.96
CA ILE A 113 -20.10 -5.22 -12.64
C ILE A 113 -21.59 -5.55 -12.54
N ARG A 114 -22.19 -5.39 -11.34
CA ARG A 114 -23.63 -5.60 -11.15
C ARG A 114 -24.49 -4.65 -11.97
N ARG A 115 -24.09 -3.37 -12.10
CA ARG A 115 -24.81 -2.39 -12.93
C ARG A 115 -24.74 -2.71 -14.42
N LEU A 116 -23.57 -3.11 -14.92
CA LEU A 116 -23.40 -3.48 -16.33
C LEU A 116 -24.19 -4.75 -16.69
N LYS A 117 -24.31 -5.71 -15.77
CA LYS A 117 -25.14 -6.92 -15.96
C LYS A 117 -26.65 -6.69 -15.86
N LEU A 118 -27.09 -5.57 -15.29
CA LEU A 118 -28.52 -5.21 -15.19
C LEU A 118 -28.98 -4.32 -16.36
N GLN A 119 -28.04 -3.84 -17.19
CA GLN A 119 -28.31 -3.04 -18.39
C GLN A 119 -28.12 -3.85 -19.69
N SER A 120 -27.91 -5.16 -19.58
CA SER A 120 -27.80 -6.16 -20.65
C SER A 120 -28.94 -7.16 -20.54
#